data_AF-A0A535PZW6-F1
#
_entry.id   AF-A0A535PZW6-F1
#
_cell.length_a   1.000
_cell.length_b   1.000
_cell.length_c   1.000
_cell.angle_alpha   90.00
_cell.angle_beta   90.00
_cell.angle_gamma   90.00
#
_symmetry.space_group_name_H-M   'P 1'
#
loop_
_entity.id
_entity.type
_entity.pdbx_description
1 polymer ?
#
loop_
_entity_poly.entity_id
_entity_poly.type
_entity_poly.pdbx_seq_one_letter_code
_entity_poly.pdbx_strand_id
1 'polypeptide(L)'
;MRLAILDHGHGVRAKAMFALIRVFSGHPVVDAVKLALYRPSFYRGGGLTQEAMRGPSDWSVADRELMAAFVSKVNNTEFCIAAHTATSALAYKDGAKVSAALADLETAPLTEPLRSTLRMLGKLTRENNVDVDDISRVLAAGVSEQQIKDALAVALAFNVTDRLADVFDFAVDDSAAIKAGAKYLLARGYR
;
A
#
# COMPACT_ATOMS: atom_id res chain seq x y z
N MET A 1 -15.39 4.57 -12.16
CA MET A 1 -15.61 5.93 -12.71
C MET A 1 -14.27 6.65 -12.86
N ARG A 2 -13.65 6.56 -14.03
CA ARG A 2 -12.38 7.26 -14.29
C ARG A 2 -12.51 8.76 -14.08
N LEU A 3 -11.70 9.34 -13.20
CA LEU A 3 -11.67 10.79 -13.01
C LEU A 3 -10.90 11.45 -14.16
N ALA A 4 -11.54 12.38 -14.86
CA ALA A 4 -10.92 13.12 -15.95
C ALA A 4 -9.58 13.77 -15.55
N ILE A 5 -9.43 14.20 -14.29
CA ILE A 5 -8.19 14.84 -13.80
C ILE A 5 -6.95 13.94 -13.95
N LEU A 6 -7.13 12.62 -13.86
CA LEU A 6 -6.04 11.65 -13.93
C LEU A 6 -5.49 11.49 -15.36
N ASP A 7 -6.23 11.96 -16.35
CA ASP A 7 -5.83 11.93 -17.77
C ASP A 7 -5.46 13.33 -18.27
N HIS A 8 -6.22 14.36 -17.88
CA HIS A 8 -6.06 15.74 -18.34
C HIS A 8 -6.54 16.75 -17.28
N GLY A 9 -6.33 18.05 -17.50
CA GLY A 9 -6.87 19.08 -16.58
C GLY A 9 -5.97 19.50 -15.41
N HIS A 10 -4.84 18.81 -15.16
CA HIS A 10 -3.81 19.35 -14.26
C HIS A 10 -3.23 20.69 -14.76
N GLY A 11 -2.87 21.57 -13.83
CA GLY A 11 -2.23 22.86 -14.14
C GLY A 11 -0.86 22.71 -14.81
N VAL A 12 -0.39 23.77 -15.46
CA VAL A 12 0.85 23.77 -16.28
C VAL A 12 2.07 23.28 -15.50
N ARG A 13 2.22 23.70 -14.23
CA ARG A 13 3.34 23.28 -13.38
C ARG A 13 3.36 21.76 -13.13
N ALA A 14 2.20 21.17 -12.83
CA ALA A 14 2.09 19.74 -12.60
C ALA A 14 2.34 18.94 -13.90
N LYS A 15 1.82 19.42 -15.03
CA LYS A 15 2.08 18.82 -16.36
C LYS A 15 3.56 18.83 -16.72
N ALA A 16 4.26 19.95 -16.47
CA ALA A 16 5.70 20.05 -16.70
C ALA A 16 6.48 19.04 -15.84
N MET A 17 6.09 18.89 -14.57
CA MET A 17 6.67 17.87 -13.68
C MET A 17 6.39 16.44 -14.17
N PHE A 18 5.19 16.15 -14.65
CA PHE A 18 4.86 14.82 -15.21
C PHE A 18 5.68 14.49 -16.45
N ALA A 19 5.86 15.48 -17.34
CA ALA A 19 6.73 15.33 -18.50
C ALA A 19 8.17 15.04 -18.08
N LEU A 20 8.69 15.78 -17.09
CA LEU A 20 10.03 15.57 -16.57
C LEU A 20 10.21 14.17 -15.95
N ILE A 21 9.26 13.74 -15.12
CA ILE A 21 9.28 12.39 -14.53
C ILE A 21 9.28 11.35 -15.65
N ARG A 22 8.41 11.49 -16.65
CA ARG A 22 8.36 10.56 -17.79
C ARG A 22 9.66 10.50 -18.58
N VAL A 23 10.32 11.64 -18.79
CA VAL A 23 11.61 11.70 -19.48
C VAL A 23 12.70 10.96 -18.69
N PHE A 24 12.74 11.11 -17.36
CA PHE A 24 13.77 10.46 -16.53
C PHE A 24 13.46 9.01 -16.18
N SER A 25 12.19 8.66 -15.97
CA SER A 25 11.78 7.30 -15.59
C SER A 25 11.53 6.40 -16.80
N GLY A 26 11.25 6.98 -17.97
CA GLY A 26 10.76 6.24 -19.15
C GLY A 26 9.27 5.91 -19.10
N HIS A 27 8.57 6.24 -18.00
CA HIS A 27 7.21 5.77 -17.73
C HIS A 27 6.26 6.91 -17.34
N PRO A 28 4.96 6.79 -17.64
CA PRO A 28 3.98 7.75 -17.16
C PRO A 28 3.96 7.79 -15.63
N VAL A 29 3.55 8.94 -15.08
CA VAL A 29 3.31 9.09 -13.65
C VAL A 29 2.09 8.24 -13.27
N VAL A 30 2.22 7.45 -12.21
CA VAL A 30 1.12 6.61 -11.71
C VAL A 30 -0.03 7.47 -11.16
N ASP A 31 -1.25 6.96 -11.26
CA ASP A 31 -2.45 7.73 -10.93
C ASP A 31 -2.54 8.14 -9.46
N ALA A 32 -1.97 7.36 -8.54
CA ALA A 32 -1.86 7.74 -7.13
C ALA A 32 -1.15 9.09 -6.94
N VAL A 33 -0.06 9.33 -7.70
CA VAL A 33 0.68 10.60 -7.63
C VAL A 33 -0.13 11.72 -8.28
N LYS A 34 -0.81 11.47 -9.40
CA LYS A 34 -1.68 12.46 -10.03
C LYS A 34 -2.81 12.89 -9.09
N LEU A 35 -3.49 11.93 -8.45
CA LEU A 35 -4.55 12.21 -7.49
C LEU A 35 -4.04 13.06 -6.31
N ALA A 36 -2.89 12.69 -5.74
CA ALA A 36 -2.25 13.45 -4.66
C ALA A 36 -1.91 14.90 -5.05
N LEU A 37 -1.67 15.17 -6.34
CA LEU A 37 -1.36 16.51 -6.86
C LEU A 37 -2.59 17.28 -7.33
N TYR A 38 -3.74 16.63 -7.48
CA TYR A 38 -4.99 17.30 -7.88
C TYR A 38 -5.54 18.17 -6.75
N ARG A 39 -5.70 17.62 -5.55
CA ARG A 39 -6.11 18.36 -4.34
C ARG A 39 -5.14 18.02 -3.20
N PRO A 40 -3.94 18.63 -3.18
CA PRO A 40 -2.88 18.20 -2.28
C PRO A 40 -3.20 18.36 -0.79
N SER A 41 -4.04 19.32 -0.41
CA SER A 41 -4.50 19.44 0.98
C SER A 41 -5.43 18.30 1.42
N PHE A 42 -6.04 17.58 0.47
CA PHE A 42 -7.00 16.52 0.74
C PHE A 42 -6.42 15.13 0.42
N TYR A 43 -6.05 14.88 -0.84
CA TYR A 43 -5.61 13.56 -1.30
C TYR A 43 -4.16 13.22 -0.93
N ARG A 44 -3.34 14.21 -0.58
CA ARG A 44 -2.00 13.92 -0.04
C ARG A 44 -2.03 13.50 1.43
N GLY A 45 -3.22 13.56 2.06
CA GLY A 45 -3.48 12.91 3.35
C GLY A 45 -2.63 13.37 4.53
N GLY A 46 -2.01 14.56 4.48
CA GLY A 46 -1.37 15.20 5.64
C GLY A 46 -0.30 14.37 6.36
N GLY A 47 0.46 13.52 5.66
CA GLY A 47 1.47 12.66 6.26
C GLY A 47 0.94 11.35 6.85
N LEU A 48 -0.37 11.07 6.80
CA LEU A 48 -0.97 9.84 7.34
C LEU A 48 -0.34 8.57 6.75
N THR A 49 -0.31 8.45 5.42
CA THR A 49 0.29 7.26 4.77
C THR A 49 1.79 7.21 5.00
N GLN A 50 2.46 8.37 5.04
CA GLN A 50 3.88 8.44 5.35
C GLN A 50 4.17 7.98 6.78
N GLU A 51 3.35 8.35 7.75
CA GLU A 51 3.49 7.94 9.15
C GLU A 51 3.23 6.44 9.28
N ALA A 52 2.12 5.94 8.75
CA ALA A 52 1.81 4.50 8.76
C ALA A 52 2.94 3.66 8.14
N MET A 53 3.48 4.10 6.99
CA MET A 53 4.38 3.28 6.20
C MET A 53 5.87 3.51 6.45
N ARG A 54 6.26 4.66 7.00
CA ARG A 54 7.67 5.06 7.22
C ARG A 54 7.94 5.70 8.58
N GLY A 55 6.91 5.93 9.40
CA GLY A 55 7.07 6.36 10.78
C GLY A 55 7.74 5.29 11.66
N PRO A 56 8.09 5.63 12.91
CA PRO A 56 8.64 4.70 13.88
C PRO A 56 7.74 3.47 14.05
N SER A 57 8.32 2.28 13.92
CA SER A 57 7.60 1.02 14.09
C SER A 57 8.60 -0.12 14.25
N ASP A 58 8.23 -1.13 15.04
CA ASP A 58 8.98 -2.39 15.10
C ASP A 58 8.71 -3.29 13.89
N TRP A 59 7.69 -2.96 13.08
CA TRP A 59 7.52 -3.59 11.78
C TRP A 59 8.50 -3.00 10.77
N SER A 60 9.16 -3.90 10.03
CA SER A 60 10.00 -3.47 8.93
C SER A 60 9.15 -2.77 7.86
N VAL A 61 9.80 -1.96 7.02
CA VAL A 61 9.16 -1.41 5.83
C VAL A 61 8.60 -2.53 4.94
N ALA A 62 9.30 -3.66 4.83
CA ALA A 62 8.87 -4.78 4.02
C ALA A 62 7.57 -5.43 4.56
N ASP A 63 7.46 -5.60 5.88
CA ASP A 63 6.26 -6.12 6.54
C ASP A 63 5.06 -5.19 6.33
N ARG A 64 5.26 -3.87 6.51
CA ARG A 64 4.18 -2.88 6.30
C ARG A 64 3.70 -2.85 4.86
N GLU A 65 4.61 -2.96 3.88
CA GLU A 65 4.25 -3.06 2.47
C GLU A 65 3.54 -4.39 2.14
N LEU A 66 3.89 -5.49 2.83
CA LEU A 66 3.15 -6.74 2.70
C LEU A 66 1.73 -6.62 3.29
N MET A 67 1.57 -5.95 4.43
CA MET A 67 0.27 -5.65 5.02
C MET A 67 -0.60 -4.82 4.06
N ALA A 68 -0.01 -3.78 3.45
CA ALA A 68 -0.68 -2.97 2.44
C ALA A 68 -1.14 -3.83 1.25
N ALA A 69 -0.24 -4.65 0.68
CA ALA A 69 -0.56 -5.55 -0.42
C ALA A 69 -1.66 -6.57 -0.06
N PHE A 70 -1.61 -7.11 1.16
CA PHE A 70 -2.59 -8.09 1.64
C PHE A 70 -3.98 -7.46 1.84
N VAL A 71 -4.05 -6.28 2.48
CA VAL A 71 -5.31 -5.52 2.62
C VAL A 71 -5.88 -5.18 1.23
N SER A 72 -5.01 -4.74 0.31
CA SER A 72 -5.40 -4.46 -1.08
C SER A 72 -5.93 -5.70 -1.81
N LYS A 73 -5.32 -6.88 -1.55
CA LYS A 73 -5.79 -8.15 -2.08
C LYS A 73 -7.17 -8.50 -1.55
N VAL A 74 -7.42 -8.28 -0.27
CA VAL A 74 -8.74 -8.50 0.34
C VAL A 74 -9.79 -7.56 -0.26
N ASN A 75 -9.41 -6.32 -0.59
CA ASN A 75 -10.26 -5.34 -1.26
C ASN A 75 -10.39 -5.53 -2.80
N ASN A 76 -9.65 -6.48 -3.39
CA ASN A 76 -9.56 -6.68 -4.85
C ASN A 76 -9.13 -5.42 -5.65
N THR A 77 -8.20 -4.63 -5.09
CA THR A 77 -7.72 -3.42 -5.77
C THR A 77 -6.41 -3.66 -6.51
N GLU A 78 -6.51 -3.98 -7.80
CA GLU A 78 -5.39 -4.39 -8.65
C GLU A 78 -4.19 -3.42 -8.63
N PHE A 79 -4.45 -2.11 -8.68
CA PHE A 79 -3.36 -1.11 -8.63
C PHE A 79 -2.54 -1.23 -7.33
N CYS A 80 -3.22 -1.26 -6.19
CA CYS A 80 -2.57 -1.33 -4.89
C CYS A 80 -1.93 -2.71 -4.65
N ILE A 81 -2.57 -3.80 -5.10
CA ILE A 81 -1.96 -5.14 -5.10
C ILE A 81 -0.64 -5.08 -5.86
N ALA A 82 -0.62 -4.59 -7.09
CA ALA A 82 0.58 -4.53 -7.93
C ALA A 82 1.68 -3.65 -7.30
N ALA A 83 1.32 -2.43 -6.86
CA ALA A 83 2.27 -1.48 -6.29
C ALA A 83 2.92 -1.98 -4.99
N HIS A 84 2.12 -2.48 -4.05
CA HIS A 84 2.62 -2.89 -2.74
C HIS A 84 3.25 -4.28 -2.75
N THR A 85 2.82 -5.18 -3.65
CA THR A 85 3.54 -6.44 -3.93
C THR A 85 4.94 -6.14 -4.44
N ALA A 86 5.07 -5.27 -5.45
CA ALA A 86 6.38 -4.90 -6.01
C ALA A 86 7.27 -4.23 -4.96
N THR A 87 6.70 -3.34 -4.13
CA THR A 87 7.44 -2.62 -3.09
C THR A 87 7.90 -3.55 -1.97
N SER A 88 7.03 -4.43 -1.48
CA SER A 88 7.35 -5.43 -0.46
C SER A 88 8.40 -6.43 -0.96
N ALA A 89 8.26 -6.93 -2.19
CA ALA A 89 9.22 -7.87 -2.79
C ALA A 89 10.62 -7.28 -2.90
N LEU A 90 10.73 -6.01 -3.31
CA LEU A 90 12.00 -5.29 -3.35
C LEU A 90 12.58 -5.06 -1.94
N ALA A 91 11.74 -4.73 -0.95
CA ALA A 91 12.16 -4.49 0.42
C ALA A 91 12.69 -5.75 1.12
N TYR A 92 12.00 -6.88 0.98
CA TYR A 92 12.49 -8.17 1.48
C TYR A 92 13.67 -8.71 0.67
N LYS A 93 13.81 -8.28 -0.59
CA LYS A 93 14.64 -8.96 -1.61
C LYS A 93 14.22 -10.42 -1.81
N ASP A 94 12.92 -10.67 -1.65
CA ASP A 94 12.32 -12.01 -1.72
C ASP A 94 10.88 -11.90 -2.27
N GLY A 95 10.77 -11.92 -3.60
CA GLY A 95 9.46 -11.90 -4.26
C GLY A 95 8.68 -13.20 -4.10
N ALA A 96 9.35 -14.32 -3.85
CA ALA A 96 8.68 -15.62 -3.66
C ALA A 96 7.93 -15.65 -2.33
N LYS A 97 8.53 -15.14 -1.25
CA LYS A 97 7.87 -14.97 0.04
C LYS A 97 6.61 -14.12 -0.06
N VAL A 98 6.68 -12.96 -0.72
CA VAL A 98 5.53 -12.06 -0.88
C VAL A 98 4.43 -12.73 -1.72
N SER A 99 4.81 -13.37 -2.83
CA SER A 99 3.85 -14.06 -3.69
C SER A 99 3.15 -15.21 -2.95
N ALA A 100 3.90 -15.99 -2.15
CA ALA A 100 3.35 -17.07 -1.34
C ALA A 100 2.38 -16.53 -0.26
N ALA A 101 2.79 -15.47 0.47
CA ALA A 101 1.97 -14.82 1.48
C ALA A 101 0.65 -14.26 0.93
N LEU A 102 0.69 -13.70 -0.28
CA LEU A 102 -0.52 -13.23 -0.94
C LEU A 102 -1.34 -14.40 -1.45
N ALA A 103 -0.74 -15.45 -2.03
CA ALA A 103 -1.46 -16.60 -2.59
C ALA A 103 -2.25 -17.38 -1.52
N ASP A 104 -1.57 -17.78 -0.45
CA ASP A 104 -2.16 -18.51 0.68
C ASP A 104 -1.41 -18.16 1.97
N LEU A 105 -2.05 -17.34 2.81
CA LEU A 105 -1.49 -16.86 4.06
C LEU A 105 -1.15 -18.00 5.04
N GLU A 106 -1.91 -19.08 5.01
CA GLU A 106 -1.80 -20.16 6.00
C GLU A 106 -0.57 -21.03 5.73
N THR A 107 -0.23 -21.25 4.46
CA THR A 107 0.93 -22.09 4.06
C THR A 107 2.19 -21.29 3.74
N ALA A 108 2.09 -19.95 3.63
CA ALA A 108 3.23 -19.10 3.33
C ALA A 108 4.34 -19.17 4.38
N PRO A 109 5.63 -19.02 3.99
CA PRO A 109 6.77 -19.06 4.90
C PRO A 109 6.93 -17.76 5.69
N LEU A 110 5.96 -17.47 6.57
CA LEU A 110 5.92 -16.32 7.47
C LEU A 110 6.15 -16.76 8.93
N THR A 111 6.66 -15.85 9.74
CA THR A 111 6.66 -16.01 11.20
C THR A 111 5.25 -15.74 11.75
N GLU A 112 4.93 -16.35 12.90
CA GLU A 112 3.59 -16.21 13.51
C GLU A 112 3.18 -14.78 13.86
N PRO A 113 4.05 -13.89 14.39
CA PRO A 113 3.66 -12.50 14.65
C PRO A 113 3.06 -11.83 13.40
N LEU A 114 3.72 -11.99 12.25
CA LEU A 114 3.28 -11.40 10.98
C LEU A 114 2.04 -12.11 10.42
N ARG A 115 2.02 -13.45 10.42
CA ARG A 115 0.88 -14.23 9.93
C ARG A 115 -0.39 -13.90 10.73
N SER A 116 -0.31 -13.90 12.05
CA SER A 116 -1.43 -13.57 12.95
C SER A 116 -1.93 -12.14 12.72
N THR A 117 -1.02 -11.19 12.55
CA THR A 117 -1.37 -9.80 12.22
C THR A 117 -2.09 -9.71 10.87
N LEU A 118 -1.59 -10.36 9.82
CA LEU A 118 -2.25 -10.37 8.51
C LEU A 118 -3.64 -11.00 8.56
N ARG A 119 -3.85 -12.07 9.35
CA ARG A 119 -5.19 -12.65 9.58
C ARG A 119 -6.15 -11.62 10.18
N MET A 120 -5.70 -10.90 11.22
CA MET A 120 -6.48 -9.83 11.87
C MET A 120 -6.83 -8.72 10.87
N LEU A 121 -5.86 -8.24 10.09
CA LEU A 121 -6.11 -7.21 9.06
C LEU A 121 -7.08 -7.69 7.98
N GLY A 122 -6.99 -8.96 7.60
CA GLY A 122 -7.91 -9.58 6.65
C GLY A 122 -9.34 -9.67 7.17
N LYS A 123 -9.53 -10.07 8.44
CA LYS A 123 -10.84 -10.06 9.11
C LYS A 123 -11.40 -8.64 9.18
N LEU A 124 -10.62 -7.68 9.69
CA LEU A 124 -11.02 -6.28 9.77
C LEU A 124 -11.49 -5.74 8.42
N THR A 125 -10.74 -6.01 7.36
CA THR A 125 -11.03 -5.48 6.03
C THR A 125 -12.30 -6.09 5.44
N ARG A 126 -12.56 -7.40 5.63
CA ARG A 126 -13.78 -8.06 5.12
C ARG A 126 -15.02 -7.77 5.95
N GLU A 127 -14.88 -7.79 7.27
CA GLU A 127 -16.02 -7.82 8.20
C GLU A 127 -16.25 -6.46 8.88
N ASN A 128 -15.32 -5.51 8.72
CA ASN A 128 -15.30 -4.23 9.45
C ASN A 128 -15.37 -4.42 10.97
N ASN A 129 -14.85 -5.55 11.48
CA ASN A 129 -14.91 -5.91 12.88
C ASN A 129 -13.68 -6.73 13.29
N VAL A 130 -13.17 -6.43 14.48
CA VAL A 130 -12.14 -7.20 15.22
C VAL A 130 -12.54 -7.13 16.68
N ASP A 131 -12.60 -8.27 17.36
CA ASP A 131 -13.03 -8.39 18.75
C ASP A 131 -11.85 -8.67 19.69
N VAL A 132 -12.15 -8.82 20.99
CA VAL A 132 -11.14 -9.06 22.03
C VAL A 132 -10.40 -10.38 21.82
N ASP A 133 -11.04 -11.40 21.25
CA ASP A 133 -10.42 -12.70 21.02
C ASP A 133 -9.43 -12.62 19.86
N ASP A 134 -9.73 -11.84 18.81
CA ASP A 134 -8.77 -11.55 17.75
C ASP A 134 -7.52 -10.85 18.28
N ILE A 135 -7.71 -9.78 19.07
CA ILE A 135 -6.58 -9.03 19.65
C ILE A 135 -5.76 -9.94 20.56
N SER A 136 -6.42 -10.74 21.39
CA SER A 136 -5.75 -11.71 22.28
C SER A 136 -4.92 -12.73 21.52
N ARG A 137 -5.41 -13.22 20.37
CA ARG A 137 -4.65 -14.15 19.51
C ARG A 137 -3.41 -13.50 18.90
N VAL A 138 -3.49 -12.24 18.50
CA VAL A 138 -2.36 -11.49 17.94
C VAL A 138 -1.30 -11.21 19.02
N LEU A 139 -1.73 -10.81 20.22
CA LEU A 139 -0.84 -10.64 21.38
C LEU A 139 -0.17 -11.97 21.77
N ALA A 140 -0.92 -13.07 21.83
CA ALA A 140 -0.39 -14.40 22.13
C ALA A 140 0.63 -14.90 21.10
N ALA A 141 0.56 -14.42 19.85
CA ALA A 141 1.55 -14.69 18.81
C ALA A 141 2.86 -13.87 18.98
N GLY A 142 2.96 -13.04 20.03
CA GLY A 142 4.15 -12.25 20.34
C GLY A 142 4.17 -10.86 19.71
N VAL A 143 3.04 -10.38 19.18
CA VAL A 143 2.92 -9.02 18.63
C VAL A 143 2.67 -8.04 19.78
N SER A 144 3.39 -6.92 19.81
CA SER A 144 3.16 -5.88 20.81
C SER A 144 1.90 -5.05 20.52
N GLU A 145 1.35 -4.39 21.55
CA GLU A 145 0.23 -3.46 21.34
C GLU A 145 0.57 -2.34 20.34
N GLN A 146 1.82 -1.86 20.35
CA GLN A 146 2.26 -0.83 19.42
C GLN A 146 2.29 -1.38 17.98
N GLN A 147 2.80 -2.59 17.78
CA GLN A 147 2.77 -3.26 16.47
C GLN A 147 1.35 -3.49 15.96
N ILE A 148 0.38 -3.76 16.84
CA ILE A 148 -1.05 -3.84 16.47
C ILE A 148 -1.55 -2.48 15.98
N LYS A 149 -1.28 -1.39 16.73
CA LYS A 149 -1.68 -0.02 16.35
C LYS A 149 -1.06 0.39 15.00
N ASP A 150 0.22 0.08 14.79
CA ASP A 150 0.92 0.38 13.54
C ASP A 150 0.31 -0.40 12.35
N ALA A 151 0.01 -1.68 12.55
CA ALA A 151 -0.65 -2.50 11.52
C ALA A 151 -2.07 -1.97 11.20
N LEU A 152 -2.82 -1.52 12.20
CA LEU A 152 -4.13 -0.88 12.00
C LEU A 152 -4.01 0.46 11.26
N ALA A 153 -2.93 1.22 11.49
CA ALA A 153 -2.66 2.45 10.72
C ALA A 153 -2.39 2.15 9.24
N VAL A 154 -1.68 1.06 8.93
CA VAL A 154 -1.53 0.58 7.55
C VAL A 154 -2.90 0.22 6.96
N ALA A 155 -3.71 -0.56 7.69
CA ALA A 155 -5.04 -0.93 7.22
C ALA A 155 -5.96 0.28 6.99
N LEU A 156 -5.89 1.31 7.83
CA LEU A 156 -6.60 2.58 7.63
C LEU A 156 -6.18 3.24 6.31
N ALA A 157 -4.87 3.41 6.10
CA ALA A 157 -4.34 4.09 4.92
C ALA A 157 -4.77 3.37 3.62
N PHE A 158 -4.69 2.04 3.60
CA PHE A 158 -5.01 1.26 2.41
C PHE A 158 -6.49 1.01 2.20
N ASN A 159 -7.30 0.85 3.26
CA ASN A 159 -8.75 0.82 3.07
C ASN A 159 -9.30 2.12 2.44
N VAL A 160 -8.71 3.28 2.74
CA VAL A 160 -9.06 4.54 2.07
C VAL A 160 -8.51 4.58 0.64
N THR A 161 -7.22 4.27 0.46
CA THR A 161 -6.56 4.36 -0.85
C THR A 161 -7.17 3.40 -1.85
N ASP A 162 -7.47 2.17 -1.44
CA ASP A 162 -8.02 1.10 -2.28
C ASP A 162 -9.36 1.51 -2.89
N ARG A 163 -10.27 2.05 -2.06
CA ARG A 163 -11.58 2.52 -2.50
C ARG A 163 -11.46 3.66 -3.52
N LEU A 164 -10.49 4.56 -3.34
CA LEU A 164 -10.25 5.63 -4.31
C LEU A 164 -9.63 5.09 -5.61
N ALA A 165 -8.65 4.20 -5.50
CA ALA A 165 -7.97 3.63 -6.66
C ALA A 165 -8.92 2.81 -7.53
N ASP A 166 -9.76 1.98 -6.92
CA ASP A 166 -10.76 1.16 -7.61
C ASP A 166 -11.85 2.03 -8.26
N VAL A 167 -12.52 2.89 -7.46
CA VAL A 167 -13.62 3.72 -7.98
C VAL A 167 -13.12 4.72 -9.03
N PHE A 168 -11.90 5.24 -8.91
CA PHE A 168 -11.32 6.16 -9.89
C PHE A 168 -10.56 5.49 -11.04
N ASP A 169 -10.60 4.16 -11.11
CA ASP A 169 -10.07 3.36 -12.21
C ASP A 169 -8.58 3.68 -12.47
N PHE A 170 -7.76 3.46 -11.45
CA PHE A 170 -6.31 3.65 -11.55
C PHE A 170 -5.68 2.64 -12.51
N ALA A 171 -4.86 3.11 -13.44
CA ALA A 171 -4.24 2.27 -14.46
C ALA A 171 -3.16 1.32 -13.90
N VAL A 172 -3.17 0.06 -14.37
CA VAL A 172 -2.27 -1.03 -13.91
C VAL A 172 -1.50 -1.69 -15.07
N ASP A 173 -1.70 -1.23 -16.30
CA ASP A 173 -1.18 -1.83 -17.54
C ASP A 173 0.34 -1.70 -17.72
N ASP A 174 0.97 -0.66 -17.16
CA ASP A 174 2.42 -0.48 -17.22
C ASP A 174 3.13 -1.08 -15.99
N SER A 175 3.47 -2.37 -16.08
CA SER A 175 4.23 -3.08 -15.04
C SER A 175 5.61 -2.45 -14.73
N ALA A 176 6.21 -1.74 -15.69
CA ALA A 176 7.50 -1.09 -15.51
C ALA A 176 7.34 0.26 -14.79
N ALA A 177 6.24 0.99 -15.03
CA ALA A 177 5.84 2.13 -14.21
C ALA A 177 5.59 1.72 -12.75
N ILE A 178 4.92 0.58 -12.52
CA ILE A 178 4.71 0.03 -11.17
C ILE A 178 6.04 -0.26 -10.48
N LYS A 179 6.98 -0.93 -11.17
CA LYS A 179 8.33 -1.21 -10.63
C LYS A 179 9.13 0.07 -10.34
N ALA A 180 9.02 1.08 -11.20
CA ALA A 180 9.64 2.39 -10.98
C ALA A 180 9.04 3.10 -9.76
N GLY A 181 7.72 3.05 -9.61
CA GLY A 181 7.00 3.53 -8.44
C GLY A 181 7.43 2.83 -7.15
N ALA A 182 7.56 1.49 -7.17
CA ALA A 182 8.03 0.72 -6.03
C ALA A 182 9.44 1.12 -5.58
N LYS A 183 10.38 1.31 -6.52
CA LYS A 183 11.72 1.85 -6.22
C LYS A 183 11.65 3.24 -5.60
N TYR A 184 10.77 4.10 -6.11
CA TYR A 184 10.57 5.43 -5.57
C TYR A 184 10.02 5.38 -4.13
N LEU A 185 8.99 4.56 -3.86
CA LEU A 185 8.42 4.40 -2.53
C LEU A 185 9.43 3.91 -1.50
N LEU A 186 10.34 3.01 -1.88
CA LEU A 186 11.43 2.58 -0.99
C LEU A 186 12.45 3.69 -0.74
N ALA A 187 12.80 4.47 -1.77
CA ALA A 187 13.82 5.51 -1.65
C ALA A 187 13.31 6.79 -0.95
N ARG A 188 12.04 7.15 -1.13
CA ARG A 188 11.49 8.46 -0.70
C ARG A 188 10.25 8.37 0.17
N GLY A 189 9.68 7.18 0.36
CA GLY A 189 8.42 7.01 1.07
C GLY A 189 7.23 7.60 0.28
N TYR A 190 6.28 8.14 1.02
CA TYR A 190 4.97 8.61 0.57
C TYR A 190 4.86 10.14 0.64
N ARG A 191 5.91 10.85 0.19
CA ARG A 191 6.00 12.32 0.22
C ARG A 191 5.69 12.95 -1.14
#